data_AF-A0A2G2F4H0-F1
#
_entry.id   AF-A0A2G2F4H0-F1
#
_cell.length_a   1.000
_cell.length_b   1.000
_cell.length_c   1.000
_cell.angle_alpha   90.00
_cell.angle_beta   90.00
_cell.angle_gamma   90.00
#
_symmetry.space_group_name_H-M   'P 1'
#
loop_
_entity.id
_entity.type
_entity.pdbx_description
1 polymer ?
#
loop_
_entity_poly.entity_id
_entity_poly.type
_entity_poly.pdbx_seq_one_letter_code
_entity_poly.pdbx_strand_id
1 'polypeptide(L)'
;MNSIKQNYFIILISIITLTILLSSCGFNTQRSSKAKGKQWVYIELTTVTTSDTTNYYYYGQVKKSLIRDIDSNAGLTGLFTLSNIRYWNDNDLLEVYEDEDLEGSLVFSIQDIKEIVLYKVDPVYSFEIDELHATCKAIRAKKK
;
A
#
# COMPACT_ATOMS: atom_id res chain seq x y z
N MET A 1 21.11 43.93 47.76
CA MET A 1 20.82 44.12 46.31
C MET A 1 21.31 42.98 45.41
N ASN A 2 22.08 41.99 45.91
CA ASN A 2 22.56 40.84 45.13
C ASN A 2 21.60 39.64 45.10
N SER A 3 20.85 39.39 46.19
CA SER A 3 19.90 38.26 46.26
C SER A 3 18.71 38.40 45.30
N ILE A 4 18.22 39.62 45.07
CA ILE A 4 17.12 39.88 44.13
C ILE A 4 17.54 39.57 42.69
N LYS A 5 18.75 39.97 42.28
CA LYS A 5 19.29 39.69 40.93
C LYS A 5 19.51 38.20 40.70
N GLN A 6 19.92 37.47 41.74
CA GLN A 6 20.13 36.02 41.69
C GLN A 6 18.80 35.26 41.51
N ASN A 7 17.72 35.72 42.14
CA ASN A 7 16.39 35.13 41.96
C ASN A 7 15.85 35.33 40.54
N TYR A 8 16.05 36.51 39.93
CA TYR A 8 15.69 36.75 38.53
C TYR A 8 16.50 35.88 37.57
N PHE A 9 17.78 35.64 37.86
CA PHE A 9 18.64 34.77 37.06
C PHE A 9 18.18 33.31 37.09
N ILE A 10 17.76 32.81 38.25
CA ILE A 10 17.22 31.45 38.40
C ILE A 10 15.87 31.31 37.67
N ILE A 11 14.98 32.30 37.79
CA ILE A 11 13.68 32.31 37.10
C ILE A 11 13.89 32.33 35.57
N LEU A 12 14.85 33.10 35.08
CA LEU A 12 15.18 33.18 33.65
C LEU A 12 15.66 31.82 33.10
N ILE A 13 16.54 31.13 33.84
CA ILE A 13 17.03 29.80 33.46
C ILE A 13 15.87 28.79 33.41
N SER A 14 14.99 28.80 34.40
CA SER A 14 13.83 27.90 34.46
C SER A 14 12.89 28.07 33.25
N ILE A 15 12.65 29.31 32.82
CA ILE A 15 11.81 29.62 31.64
C ILE A 15 12.47 29.11 30.36
N ILE A 16 13.80 29.26 30.22
CA ILE A 16 14.55 28.79 29.06
C ILE A 16 14.57 27.26 28.98
N THR A 17 14.71 26.56 30.11
CA THR A 17 14.59 25.09 30.13
C THR A 17 13.19 24.60 29.77
N LEU A 18 12.15 25.35 30.14
CA LEU A 18 10.76 24.98 29.85
C LEU A 18 10.43 25.12 28.35
N THR A 19 10.99 26.12 27.65
CA THR A 19 10.80 26.28 26.20
C THR A 19 11.54 25.25 25.36
N ILE A 20 12.69 24.75 25.83
CA ILE A 20 13.43 23.66 25.16
C ILE A 20 12.65 22.35 25.20
N LEU A 21 11.95 22.06 26.31
CA LEU A 21 11.14 20.83 26.45
C LEU A 21 9.89 20.83 25.57
N LEU A 22 9.28 22.00 25.30
CA LEU A 22 8.11 22.12 24.42
C LEU A 22 8.46 22.03 22.92
N SER A 23 9.74 22.12 22.55
CA SER A 23 10.20 22.09 21.16
C SER A 23 10.43 20.67 20.62
N SER A 24 10.27 19.62 21.44
CA SER A 24 10.55 18.23 21.05
C SER A 24 9.34 17.47 20.46
N CYS A 25 8.19 18.11 20.25
CA CYS A 25 7.07 17.49 19.53
C CYS A 25 7.09 17.88 18.05
N GLY A 26 8.24 17.70 17.41
CA GLY A 26 8.33 17.61 15.95
C GLY A 26 8.04 16.17 15.53
N PHE A 27 6.80 15.71 15.69
CA PHE A 27 6.35 14.47 15.04
C PHE A 27 6.42 14.70 13.54
N ASN A 28 7.59 14.41 12.96
CA ASN A 28 7.80 14.37 11.53
C ASN A 28 7.04 13.15 11.02
N THR A 29 5.72 13.28 10.86
CA THR A 29 5.02 12.48 9.87
C THR A 29 5.56 12.93 8.53
N GLN A 30 6.66 12.30 8.11
CA GLN A 30 7.19 12.40 6.76
C GLN A 30 6.12 11.81 5.85
N ARG A 31 5.14 12.64 5.49
CA ARG A 31 4.23 12.40 4.37
C ARG A 31 5.12 12.37 3.14
N SER A 32 5.67 11.20 2.85
CA SER A 32 6.35 10.95 1.59
C SER A 32 5.42 11.41 0.49
N SER A 33 5.91 12.29 -0.37
CA SER A 33 5.12 12.98 -1.39
C SER A 33 4.18 11.97 -2.06
N LYS A 34 2.86 12.21 -1.98
CA LYS A 34 1.84 11.28 -2.49
C LYS A 34 2.18 10.95 -3.94
N ALA A 35 2.71 9.76 -4.20
CA ALA A 35 2.80 9.25 -5.56
C ALA A 35 1.37 9.07 -6.04
N LYS A 36 0.86 10.07 -6.77
CA LYS A 36 -0.49 10.03 -7.34
C LYS A 36 -0.46 8.99 -8.46
N GLY A 37 -1.27 7.95 -8.33
CA GLY A 37 -1.45 6.94 -9.37
C GLY A 37 -1.47 5.51 -8.84
N LYS A 38 -1.97 4.62 -9.71
CA LYS A 38 -1.95 3.18 -9.50
C LYS A 38 -0.86 2.53 -10.36
N GLN A 39 -0.42 1.35 -9.96
CA GLN A 39 0.59 0.53 -10.62
C GLN A 39 0.01 -0.87 -10.80
N TRP A 40 0.05 -1.40 -12.02
CA TRP A 40 -0.27 -2.81 -12.24
C TRP A 40 0.82 -3.67 -11.63
N VAL A 41 0.40 -4.72 -10.94
CA VAL A 41 1.28 -5.69 -10.28
C VAL A 41 0.74 -7.09 -10.47
N TYR A 42 1.64 -8.06 -10.54
CA TYR A 42 1.39 -9.40 -10.04
C TYR A 42 1.70 -9.40 -8.54
N ILE A 43 0.89 -10.06 -7.74
CA ILE A 43 1.05 -10.11 -6.29
C ILE A 43 0.68 -11.49 -5.76
N GLU A 44 1.59 -12.04 -4.95
CA GLU A 44 1.37 -13.26 -4.17
C GLU A 44 1.14 -12.88 -2.72
N LEU A 45 0.07 -13.41 -2.14
CA LEU A 45 -0.33 -13.16 -0.76
C LEU A 45 -0.55 -14.48 -0.04
N THR A 46 -0.10 -14.58 1.20
CA THR A 46 -0.43 -15.70 2.09
C THR A 46 -1.06 -15.16 3.36
N THR A 47 -2.34 -15.49 3.57
CA THR A 47 -3.06 -15.18 4.80
C THR A 47 -3.09 -16.43 5.67
N VAL A 48 -2.52 -16.33 6.87
CA VAL A 48 -2.50 -17.42 7.87
C VAL A 48 -3.55 -17.13 8.94
N THR A 49 -4.47 -18.07 9.12
CA THR A 49 -5.46 -18.07 10.21
C THR A 49 -5.13 -19.18 11.20
N THR A 50 -5.85 -19.25 12.32
CA THR A 50 -5.63 -20.28 13.35
C THR A 50 -5.78 -21.71 12.81
N SER A 51 -6.62 -21.93 11.81
CA SER A 51 -6.97 -23.26 11.30
C SER A 51 -6.51 -23.53 9.87
N ASP A 52 -6.14 -22.49 9.11
CA ASP A 52 -5.91 -22.61 7.68
C ASP A 52 -4.93 -21.55 7.15
N THR A 53 -4.31 -21.86 6.01
CA THR A 53 -3.45 -20.94 5.25
C THR A 53 -3.97 -20.82 3.83
N THR A 54 -4.34 -19.61 3.43
CA THR A 54 -4.84 -19.34 2.08
C THR A 54 -3.79 -18.56 1.29
N ASN A 55 -3.50 -19.02 0.07
CA ASN A 55 -2.62 -18.35 -0.87
C ASN A 55 -3.45 -17.70 -1.98
N TYR A 56 -3.09 -16.48 -2.35
CA TYR A 56 -3.73 -15.73 -3.43
C TYR A 56 -2.69 -15.33 -4.47
N TYR A 57 -3.05 -15.51 -5.74
CA TYR A 57 -2.22 -15.17 -6.89
C TYR A 57 -3.02 -14.25 -7.81
N TYR A 58 -2.74 -12.95 -7.73
CA TYR A 58 -3.52 -11.96 -8.43
C TYR A 58 -2.66 -11.09 -9.32
N TYR A 59 -3.27 -10.64 -10.40
CA TYR A 59 -2.87 -9.40 -11.03
C TYR A 59 -3.84 -8.30 -10.62
N GLY A 60 -3.34 -7.09 -10.39
CA GLY A 60 -4.21 -6.00 -10.00
C GLY A 60 -3.46 -4.69 -9.91
N GLN A 61 -4.15 -3.68 -9.42
CA GLN A 61 -3.63 -2.34 -9.27
C GLN A 61 -3.53 -1.95 -7.81
N VAL A 62 -2.33 -1.53 -7.41
CA VAL A 62 -2.05 -0.96 -6.08
C VAL A 62 -1.63 0.51 -6.21
N LYS A 63 -1.70 1.27 -5.11
CA LYS A 63 -1.20 2.66 -5.09
C LYS A 63 0.31 2.66 -5.26
N LYS A 64 0.85 3.56 -6.09
CA LYS A 64 2.32 3.72 -6.26
C LYS A 64 3.06 4.03 -4.95
N SER A 65 2.38 4.63 -3.98
CA SER A 65 2.95 4.83 -2.64
C SER A 65 3.33 3.52 -1.97
N LEU A 66 2.48 2.47 -2.06
CA LEU A 66 2.77 1.17 -1.48
C LEU A 66 4.08 0.59 -2.01
N ILE A 67 4.31 0.67 -3.33
CA ILE A 67 5.53 0.17 -3.97
C ILE A 67 6.78 0.84 -3.40
N ARG A 68 6.75 2.18 -3.29
CA ARG A 68 7.85 2.95 -2.71
C ARG A 68 8.06 2.61 -1.25
N ASP A 69 6.97 2.45 -0.50
CA ASP A 69 7.04 2.17 0.92
C ASP A 69 7.67 0.77 1.13
N ILE A 70 7.31 -0.24 0.32
CA ILE A 70 7.92 -1.59 0.35
C ILE A 70 9.41 -1.52 0.02
N ASP A 71 9.78 -0.82 -1.05
CA ASP A 71 11.18 -0.65 -1.49
C ASP A 71 12.06 0.01 -0.42
N SER A 72 11.46 0.89 0.41
CA SER A 72 12.17 1.57 1.50
C SER A 72 12.51 0.66 2.70
N ASN A 73 12.09 -0.61 2.72
CA ASN A 73 12.26 -1.57 3.82
C ASN A 73 11.78 -1.04 5.19
N ALA A 74 10.85 -0.09 5.18
CA ALA A 74 10.40 0.59 6.39
C ALA A 74 9.34 -0.22 7.12
N GLY A 75 9.68 -1.41 7.66
CA GLY A 75 8.89 -2.19 8.62
C GLY A 75 7.37 -2.00 8.55
N LEU A 76 6.79 -2.16 7.35
CA LEU A 76 5.47 -1.63 7.07
C LEU A 76 4.39 -2.47 7.75
N THR A 77 3.46 -1.79 8.41
CA THR A 77 2.25 -2.37 9.00
C THR A 77 1.00 -1.74 8.41
N GLY A 78 -0.06 -2.52 8.23
CA GLY A 78 -1.37 -1.99 7.83
C GLY A 78 -1.97 -2.67 6.62
N LEU A 79 -3.01 -2.04 6.08
CA LEU A 79 -3.83 -2.58 5.00
C LEU A 79 -3.60 -1.83 3.68
N PHE A 80 -3.78 -2.52 2.57
CA PHE A 80 -3.81 -1.94 1.24
C PHE A 80 -4.97 -2.50 0.41
N THR A 81 -5.41 -1.71 -0.57
CA THR A 81 -6.43 -2.12 -1.53
C THR A 81 -5.76 -2.58 -2.82
N LEU A 82 -6.08 -3.80 -3.24
CA LEU A 82 -5.85 -4.30 -4.58
C LEU A 82 -7.12 -4.08 -5.39
N SER A 83 -7.02 -3.48 -6.57
CA SER A 83 -8.20 -3.10 -7.38
C SER A 83 -8.02 -3.52 -8.83
N ASN A 84 -9.12 -3.60 -9.60
CA ASN A 84 -9.08 -4.08 -10.99
C ASN A 84 -8.42 -5.47 -11.09
N ILE A 85 -8.86 -6.40 -10.25
CA ILE A 85 -8.21 -7.69 -10.07
C ILE A 85 -8.44 -8.59 -11.29
N ARG A 86 -7.40 -9.32 -11.68
CA ARG A 86 -7.44 -10.46 -12.60
C ARG A 86 -6.85 -11.68 -11.89
N TYR A 87 -7.42 -12.85 -12.14
CA TYR A 87 -6.97 -14.09 -11.55
C TYR A 87 -7.06 -15.22 -12.58
N TRP A 88 -6.29 -16.29 -12.37
CA TRP A 88 -6.44 -17.51 -13.13
C TRP A 88 -7.58 -18.32 -12.51
N ASN A 89 -8.62 -18.61 -13.29
CA ASN A 89 -9.73 -19.44 -12.85
C ASN A 89 -9.42 -20.93 -12.99
N ASP A 90 -10.38 -21.78 -12.60
CA ASP A 90 -10.24 -23.24 -12.62
C ASP A 90 -10.06 -23.85 -14.03
N ASN A 91 -10.26 -23.05 -15.08
CA ASN A 91 -10.07 -23.47 -16.48
C ASN A 91 -8.75 -22.94 -17.07
N ASP A 92 -7.82 -22.49 -16.23
CA ASP A 92 -6.56 -21.87 -16.64
C ASP A 92 -6.76 -20.66 -17.57
N LEU A 93 -7.83 -19.90 -17.35
CA LEU A 93 -8.13 -18.68 -18.09
C LEU A 93 -8.00 -17.44 -17.19
N LEU A 94 -7.36 -16.40 -17.71
CA LEU A 94 -7.26 -15.13 -17.01
C LEU A 94 -8.63 -14.44 -17.01
N GLU A 95 -9.17 -14.24 -15.83
CA GLU A 95 -10.52 -13.76 -15.60
C GLU A 95 -10.52 -12.48 -14.75
N VAL A 96 -11.48 -11.58 -15.04
CA VAL A 96 -11.79 -10.44 -14.19
C VAL A 96 -12.45 -10.93 -12.90
N TYR A 97 -11.91 -10.50 -11.76
CA TYR A 97 -12.60 -10.69 -10.49
C TYR A 97 -13.77 -9.69 -10.37
N GLU A 98 -14.96 -10.18 -10.08
CA GLU A 98 -16.18 -9.40 -9.86
C GLU A 98 -16.76 -9.81 -8.50
N ASP A 99 -16.94 -8.85 -7.58
CA ASP A 99 -17.74 -9.04 -6.37
C ASP A 99 -19.19 -8.62 -6.62
N GLU A 100 -20.10 -9.04 -5.73
CA GLU A 100 -21.53 -8.72 -5.82
C GLU A 100 -21.81 -7.20 -5.91
N ASP A 101 -20.89 -6.38 -5.37
CA ASP A 101 -20.95 -4.92 -5.33
C ASP A 101 -20.16 -4.22 -6.47
N LEU A 102 -19.64 -4.98 -7.44
CA LEU A 102 -19.03 -4.51 -8.70
C LEU A 102 -17.78 -3.61 -8.56
N GLU A 103 -17.10 -3.57 -7.41
CA GLU A 103 -15.88 -2.77 -7.25
C GLU A 103 -14.61 -3.52 -7.69
N GLY A 104 -14.68 -4.85 -7.79
CA GLY A 104 -13.57 -5.69 -8.28
C GLY A 104 -12.27 -5.44 -7.51
N SER A 105 -12.41 -5.22 -6.20
CA SER A 105 -11.34 -4.78 -5.31
C SER A 105 -11.35 -5.60 -4.02
N LEU A 106 -10.16 -5.88 -3.49
CA LEU A 106 -9.96 -6.61 -2.24
C LEU A 106 -9.00 -5.83 -1.34
N VAL A 107 -9.14 -6.02 -0.03
CA VAL A 107 -8.28 -5.40 0.98
C VAL A 107 -7.44 -6.48 1.65
N PHE A 108 -6.13 -6.27 1.69
CA PHE A 108 -5.17 -7.21 2.26
C PHE A 108 -4.25 -6.53 3.27
N SER A 109 -3.68 -7.32 4.16
CA SER A 109 -2.56 -6.90 4.99
C SER A 109 -1.29 -6.76 4.14
N ILE A 110 -0.51 -5.71 4.37
CA ILE A 110 0.81 -5.56 3.74
C ILE A 110 1.75 -6.70 4.16
N GLN A 111 1.54 -7.28 5.35
CA GLN A 111 2.38 -8.35 5.91
C GLN A 111 2.16 -9.69 5.20
N ASP A 112 1.05 -9.83 4.48
CA ASP A 112 0.70 -11.06 3.78
C ASP A 112 1.42 -11.14 2.42
N ILE A 113 2.01 -10.04 1.94
CA ILE A 113 2.73 -9.99 0.66
C ILE A 113 3.96 -10.90 0.72
N LYS A 114 3.99 -11.90 -0.17
CA LYS A 114 5.15 -12.77 -0.38
C LYS A 114 6.00 -12.30 -1.54
N GLU A 115 5.34 -11.95 -2.64
CA GLU A 115 5.98 -11.47 -3.84
C GLU A 115 5.15 -10.37 -4.49
N ILE A 116 5.83 -9.41 -5.11
CA ILE A 116 5.20 -8.36 -5.91
C ILE A 116 6.06 -8.05 -7.14
N VAL A 117 5.48 -8.16 -8.33
CA VAL A 117 6.14 -7.89 -9.61
C VAL A 117 5.42 -6.76 -10.33
N LEU A 118 6.16 -5.77 -10.82
CA LEU A 118 5.58 -4.58 -11.44
C LEU A 118 5.30 -4.76 -12.94
N TYR A 119 4.09 -4.44 -13.36
CA TYR A 119 3.65 -4.52 -14.77
C TYR A 119 3.40 -3.14 -15.37
N LYS A 120 3.90 -2.88 -16.58
CA LYS A 120 3.73 -1.57 -17.23
C LYS A 120 2.29 -1.32 -17.71
N VAL A 121 1.57 -2.38 -18.03
CA VAL A 121 0.24 -2.33 -18.64
C VAL A 121 -0.69 -3.34 -17.98
N ASP A 122 -1.99 -3.24 -18.28
CA ASP A 122 -2.97 -4.22 -17.85
C ASP A 122 -2.58 -5.63 -18.37
N PRO A 123 -2.52 -6.65 -17.50
CA PRO A 123 -2.16 -8.02 -17.87
C PRO A 123 -2.98 -8.60 -19.02
N VAL A 124 -4.22 -8.14 -19.27
CA VAL A 124 -5.01 -8.62 -20.44
C VAL A 124 -4.34 -8.38 -21.80
N TYR A 125 -3.34 -7.49 -21.87
CA TYR A 125 -2.52 -7.24 -23.05
C TYR A 125 -1.18 -7.98 -23.05
N SER A 126 -0.88 -8.73 -21.99
CA SER A 126 0.37 -9.47 -21.81
C SER A 126 0.24 -10.96 -22.12
N PHE A 127 -0.99 -11.45 -22.31
CA PHE A 127 -1.31 -12.85 -22.58
C PHE A 127 -1.98 -13.02 -23.95
N GLU A 128 -1.93 -14.24 -24.48
CA GLU A 128 -2.57 -14.63 -25.73
C GLU A 128 -4.10 -14.66 -25.59
N ILE A 129 -4.80 -14.56 -26.71
CA ILE A 129 -6.27 -14.40 -26.71
C ILE A 129 -6.99 -15.65 -26.19
N ASP A 130 -6.43 -16.83 -26.40
CA ASP A 130 -6.95 -18.12 -25.93
C ASP A 130 -6.75 -18.31 -24.43
N GLU A 131 -5.73 -17.67 -23.84
CA GLU A 131 -5.50 -17.61 -22.39
C GLU A 131 -6.47 -16.68 -21.64
N LEU A 132 -7.32 -15.92 -22.34
CA LEU A 132 -8.24 -14.96 -21.73
C LEU A 132 -9.65 -15.56 -21.57
N HIS A 133 -10.23 -15.39 -20.38
CA HIS A 133 -11.66 -15.59 -20.17
C HIS A 133 -12.48 -14.53 -20.92
N ALA A 134 -13.78 -14.79 -21.11
CA ALA A 134 -14.69 -13.90 -21.83
C ALA A 134 -14.72 -12.47 -21.25
N THR A 135 -14.61 -12.34 -19.93
CA THR A 135 -14.57 -11.05 -19.23
C THR A 135 -13.34 -10.22 -19.63
N CYS A 136 -12.15 -10.84 -19.67
CA CYS A 136 -10.91 -10.19 -20.12
C CYS A 136 -10.91 -9.89 -21.63
N LYS A 137 -11.47 -10.78 -22.45
CA LYS A 137 -11.65 -10.56 -23.91
C LYS A 137 -12.48 -9.31 -24.18
N ALA A 138 -13.56 -9.11 -23.41
CA ALA A 138 -14.40 -7.93 -23.53
C ALA A 138 -13.64 -6.63 -23.22
N ILE A 139 -12.74 -6.63 -22.22
CA ILE A 139 -11.88 -5.48 -21.91
C ILE A 139 -10.93 -5.17 -23.07
N ARG A 140 -10.28 -6.18 -23.62
CA ARG A 140 -9.33 -6.02 -24.74
C ARG A 140 -10.00 -5.51 -26.01
N ALA A 141 -11.24 -5.92 -26.26
CA ALA A 141 -12.03 -5.46 -27.40
C ALA A 141 -12.48 -4.00 -27.28
N LYS A 142 -12.85 -3.53 -26.08
CA LYS A 142 -13.32 -2.15 -25.83
C LYS A 142 -12.28 -1.05 -26.05
N LYS A 143 -10.99 -1.41 -26.09
CA LYS A 143 -9.87 -0.46 -26.24
C LYS A 143 -9.31 -0.37 -27.66
N LYS A 144 -9.85 -1.14 -28.61
CA LYS A 144 -9.61 -1.00 -30.05
C LYS A 144 -10.57 0.02 -30.64
#